data_AF-A0A8C6M671-F1
#
_entry.id   AF-A0A8C6M671-F1
#
_cell.length_a   1.000
_cell.length_b   1.000
_cell.length_c   1.000
_cell.angle_alpha   90.00
_cell.angle_beta   90.00
_cell.angle_gamma   90.00
#
_symmetry.space_group_name_H-M   'P 1'
#
loop_
_entity.id
_entity.type
_entity.pdbx_description
1 polymer ?
#
loop_
_entity_poly.entity_id
_entity_poly.type
_entity_poly.pdbx_seq_one_letter_code
_entity_poly.pdbx_strand_id
1 'polypeptide(L)'
;MGYLKEIIVENFKSWRGKQIIGPFMRFNCIIGTNGSGKSNVMDALSFAMGERAASLRVKHLRDLVHGAHIRKPVSNTARVAMCYCNDQDQETVFCRTVTGDSSAYYINGAHVSYATYSQELEKIGIVTKAQNCLVFQGAVESIALKDPKERTKMLECMCQSHEFAAEYEKKKEALLKAREDTQFHFNKKRTVTVERKQMHQDKMEVKSLNNSNLEE
;
A
#
# COMPACT_ATOMS: atom_id res chain seq x y z
N MET A 1 -23.91 7.52 -4.95
CA MET A 1 -22.46 7.71 -5.09
C MET A 1 -22.07 9.05 -4.50
N GLY A 2 -21.19 9.03 -3.50
CA GLY A 2 -20.71 10.24 -2.87
C GLY A 2 -19.86 11.06 -3.82
N TYR A 3 -19.70 12.33 -3.51
CA TYR A 3 -18.99 13.29 -4.35
C TYR A 3 -18.17 14.25 -3.50
N LEU A 4 -17.09 14.74 -4.09
CA LEU A 4 -16.34 15.85 -3.54
C LEU A 4 -17.17 17.12 -3.71
N LYS A 5 -17.53 17.79 -2.61
CA LYS A 5 -18.31 19.03 -2.62
C LYS A 5 -17.42 20.23 -2.87
N GLU A 6 -16.37 20.38 -2.09
CA GLU A 6 -15.42 21.49 -2.18
C GLU A 6 -14.08 21.14 -1.53
N ILE A 7 -13.05 21.89 -1.87
CA ILE A 7 -11.74 21.85 -1.21
C ILE A 7 -11.48 23.24 -0.62
N ILE A 8 -11.18 23.28 0.66
CA ILE A 8 -10.80 24.51 1.36
C ILE A 8 -9.29 24.48 1.57
N VAL A 9 -8.61 25.50 1.08
CA VAL A 9 -7.16 25.60 1.12
C VAL A 9 -6.75 26.85 1.89
N GLU A 10 -5.75 26.74 2.77
CA GLU A 10 -5.25 27.87 3.54
C GLU A 10 -3.72 27.89 3.53
N ASN A 11 -3.16 29.02 3.06
CA ASN A 11 -1.71 29.28 2.99
C ASN A 11 -0.89 28.17 2.31
N PHE A 12 -1.45 27.49 1.31
CA PHE A 12 -0.83 26.34 0.64
C PHE A 12 -0.29 26.72 -0.75
N LYS A 13 0.99 26.44 -1.00
CA LYS A 13 1.70 26.64 -2.27
C LYS A 13 1.49 28.04 -2.87
N SER A 14 0.68 28.15 -3.93
CA SER A 14 0.41 29.41 -4.62
C SER A 14 -0.70 30.24 -3.96
N TRP A 15 -1.45 29.67 -3.01
CA TRP A 15 -2.60 30.33 -2.40
C TRP A 15 -2.25 30.93 -1.05
N ARG A 16 -2.50 32.23 -0.93
CA ARG A 16 -2.41 32.99 0.32
C ARG A 16 -3.79 33.09 0.98
N GLY A 17 -3.82 32.96 2.31
CA GLY A 17 -5.06 33.00 3.08
C GLY A 17 -5.97 31.80 2.76
N LYS A 18 -7.22 31.90 3.21
CA LYS A 18 -8.25 30.88 2.97
C LYS A 18 -8.88 31.07 1.60
N GLN A 19 -8.88 30.01 0.80
CA GLN A 19 -9.49 29.91 -0.52
C GLN A 19 -10.42 28.70 -0.54
N ILE A 20 -11.59 28.86 -1.16
CA ILE A 20 -12.57 27.78 -1.33
C ILE A 20 -12.61 27.43 -2.82
N ILE A 21 -12.35 26.17 -3.15
CA ILE A 21 -12.36 25.63 -4.50
C ILE A 21 -13.59 24.74 -4.62
N GLY A 22 -14.58 25.21 -5.36
CA GLY A 22 -15.86 24.54 -5.53
C GLY A 22 -17.00 25.55 -5.68
N PRO A 23 -18.25 25.07 -5.66
CA PRO A 23 -18.64 23.67 -5.55
C PRO A 23 -18.26 22.84 -6.79
N PHE A 24 -17.83 21.60 -6.59
CA PHE A 24 -17.55 20.68 -7.68
C PHE A 24 -18.82 20.01 -8.17
N MET A 25 -18.95 19.90 -9.50
CA MET A 25 -19.99 19.12 -10.15
C MET A 25 -19.53 17.69 -10.39
N ARG A 26 -20.36 16.85 -11.05
CA ARG A 26 -19.97 15.48 -11.42
C ARG A 26 -18.76 15.43 -12.37
N PHE A 27 -18.59 16.46 -13.19
CA PHE A 27 -17.46 16.63 -14.08
C PHE A 27 -16.99 18.08 -14.02
N ASN A 28 -15.69 18.30 -13.84
CA ASN A 28 -15.10 19.63 -13.75
C ASN A 28 -13.83 19.68 -14.58
N CYS A 29 -13.59 20.80 -15.24
CA CYS A 29 -12.34 21.06 -15.96
C CYS A 29 -11.63 22.25 -15.30
N ILE A 30 -10.37 22.05 -14.91
CA ILE A 30 -9.55 23.10 -14.31
C ILE A 30 -8.72 23.75 -15.42
N ILE A 31 -9.05 25.01 -15.76
CA ILE A 31 -8.39 25.78 -16.82
C ILE A 31 -7.57 26.95 -16.24
N GLY A 32 -6.62 27.47 -17.01
CA GLY A 32 -5.80 28.61 -16.63
C GLY A 32 -4.45 28.67 -17.36
N THR A 33 -3.78 29.81 -17.29
CA THR A 33 -2.46 30.03 -17.91
C THR A 33 -1.37 29.21 -17.24
N ASN A 34 -0.25 28.96 -17.94
CA ASN A 34 0.89 28.25 -17.34
C ASN A 34 1.42 29.00 -16.11
N GLY A 35 1.67 28.28 -15.03
CA GLY A 35 2.06 28.87 -13.74
C GLY A 35 0.91 29.36 -12.85
N SER A 36 -0.35 29.33 -13.30
CA SER A 36 -1.50 29.81 -12.50
C SER A 36 -1.89 28.93 -11.30
N GLY A 37 -1.12 27.87 -11.02
CA GLY A 37 -1.38 26.97 -9.89
C GLY A 37 -2.39 25.84 -10.16
N LYS A 38 -2.78 25.58 -11.41
CA LYS A 38 -3.71 24.47 -11.77
C LYS A 38 -3.31 23.13 -11.16
N SER A 39 -2.04 22.75 -11.32
CA SER A 39 -1.50 21.50 -10.77
C SER A 39 -1.44 21.50 -9.25
N ASN A 40 -1.48 22.67 -8.59
CA ASN A 40 -1.52 22.74 -7.14
C ASN A 40 -2.89 22.29 -6.59
N VAL A 41 -3.94 22.26 -7.42
CA VAL A 41 -5.25 21.72 -7.01
C VAL A 41 -5.13 20.22 -6.79
N MET A 42 -4.46 19.53 -7.73
CA MET A 42 -4.13 18.11 -7.57
C MET A 42 -3.22 17.89 -6.37
N ASP A 43 -2.21 18.74 -6.15
CA ASP A 43 -1.37 18.61 -4.96
C ASP A 43 -2.13 18.83 -3.65
N ALA A 44 -3.08 19.76 -3.61
CA ALA A 44 -3.91 20.01 -2.44
C ALA A 44 -4.77 18.78 -2.12
N LEU A 45 -5.40 18.18 -3.14
CA LEU A 45 -6.17 16.95 -3.00
C LEU A 45 -5.30 15.79 -2.53
N SER A 46 -4.16 15.57 -3.19
CA SER A 46 -3.16 14.57 -2.78
C SER A 46 -2.71 14.76 -1.33
N PHE A 47 -2.44 16.01 -0.93
CA PHE A 47 -2.02 16.33 0.43
C PHE A 47 -3.12 16.01 1.44
N ALA A 48 -4.38 16.38 1.16
CA ALA A 48 -5.53 16.07 2.00
C ALA A 48 -5.77 14.56 2.13
N MET A 49 -5.53 13.79 1.06
CA MET A 49 -5.61 12.33 1.09
C MET A 49 -4.44 11.66 1.82
N GLY A 50 -3.46 12.39 2.33
CA GLY A 50 -2.39 11.83 3.16
C GLY A 50 -1.12 11.44 2.39
N GLU A 51 -0.95 11.88 1.15
CA GLU A 51 0.28 11.62 0.37
C GLU A 51 1.54 12.20 1.02
N ARG A 52 2.68 11.58 0.74
CA ARG A 52 3.98 12.04 1.25
C ARG A 52 4.47 13.28 0.51
N ALA A 53 5.36 14.05 1.14
CA ALA A 53 5.95 15.26 0.56
C ALA A 53 6.56 15.04 -0.83
N ALA A 54 7.25 13.91 -1.04
CA ALA A 54 7.85 13.55 -2.32
C ALA A 54 6.82 13.47 -3.46
N SER A 55 5.63 12.92 -3.21
CA SER A 55 4.52 12.86 -4.19
C SER A 55 3.99 14.26 -4.54
N LEU A 56 4.20 15.25 -3.65
CA LEU A 56 3.73 16.62 -3.78
C LEU A 56 4.76 17.56 -4.42
N ARG A 57 5.83 17.01 -5.01
CA ARG A 57 6.88 17.79 -5.71
C ARG A 57 7.59 18.78 -4.79
N VAL A 58 7.72 18.44 -3.51
CA VAL A 58 8.46 19.20 -2.49
C VAL A 58 9.36 18.28 -1.68
N LYS A 59 10.47 18.82 -1.17
CA LYS A 59 11.41 18.05 -0.33
C LYS A 59 10.92 17.98 1.12
N HIS A 60 10.51 19.12 1.66
CA HIS A 60 10.05 19.23 3.04
C HIS A 60 8.59 19.65 3.09
N LEU A 61 7.86 19.20 4.12
CA LEU A 61 6.46 19.58 4.32
C LEU A 61 6.31 21.08 4.56
N ARG A 62 7.28 21.73 5.21
CA ARG A 62 7.32 23.19 5.40
C ARG A 62 7.29 23.98 4.08
N ASP A 63 7.79 23.39 3.00
CA ASP A 63 7.85 24.04 1.67
C ASP A 63 6.46 24.11 1.00
N LEU A 64 5.46 23.42 1.56
CA LEU A 64 4.07 23.52 1.14
C LEU A 64 3.44 24.85 1.57
N VAL A 65 4.02 25.57 2.53
CA VAL A 65 3.47 26.85 2.97
C VAL A 65 3.73 27.93 1.92
N HIS A 66 2.73 28.75 1.65
CA HIS A 66 2.84 29.85 0.70
C HIS A 66 3.99 30.80 1.08
N GLY A 67 4.84 31.12 0.11
CA GLY A 67 6.03 31.95 0.30
C GLY A 67 7.26 31.21 0.86
N ALA A 68 7.17 29.92 1.20
CA ALA A 68 8.33 29.16 1.69
C ALA A 68 9.47 29.07 0.65
N HIS A 69 9.13 28.91 -0.64
CA HIS A 69 10.10 28.84 -1.75
C HIS A 69 10.93 30.12 -1.93
N ILE A 70 10.41 31.29 -1.53
CA ILE A 70 11.13 32.58 -1.53
C ILE A 70 11.71 32.93 -0.15
N ARG A 71 11.74 31.97 0.79
CA ARG A 71 12.17 32.13 2.18
C ARG A 71 11.41 33.24 2.93
N LYS A 72 10.17 33.52 2.52
CA LYS A 72 9.27 34.48 3.17
C LYS A 72 7.89 33.84 3.37
N PRO A 73 7.80 32.81 4.23
CA PRO A 73 6.54 32.13 4.46
C PRO A 73 5.53 33.09 5.11
N VAL A 74 4.29 33.09 4.61
CA VAL A 74 3.24 33.97 5.15
C VAL A 74 2.66 33.49 6.47
N SER A 75 2.94 32.24 6.84
CA SER A 75 2.52 31.59 8.08
C SER A 75 3.50 30.46 8.41
N ASN A 76 3.42 29.91 9.62
CA ASN A 76 4.08 28.65 9.98
C ASN A 76 3.24 27.42 9.64
N THR A 77 1.99 27.64 9.21
CA THR A 77 1.01 26.60 8.97
C THR A 77 0.36 26.69 7.60
N ALA A 78 0.12 25.54 6.98
CA ALA A 78 -0.77 25.42 5.83
C ALA A 78 -1.78 24.31 6.09
N ARG A 79 -3.00 24.48 5.57
CA ARG A 79 -4.10 23.55 5.82
C ARG A 79 -4.84 23.29 4.51
N VAL A 80 -5.24 22.04 4.30
CA VAL A 80 -6.17 21.66 3.24
C VAL A 80 -7.26 20.80 3.84
N ALA A 81 -8.50 21.14 3.54
CA ALA A 81 -9.67 20.36 3.90
C ALA A 81 -10.44 19.96 2.64
N MET A 82 -10.83 18.69 2.58
CA MET A 82 -11.62 18.07 1.53
C MET A 82 -13.01 17.76 2.11
N CYS A 83 -14.04 18.39 1.57
CA CYS A 83 -15.42 18.18 2.00
C CYS A 83 -16.07 17.12 1.10
N TYR A 84 -16.30 15.94 1.64
CA TYR A 84 -16.93 14.81 0.94
C TYR A 84 -18.38 14.66 1.38
N CYS A 85 -19.29 14.51 0.43
CA CYS A 85 -20.69 14.20 0.70
C CYS A 85 -20.96 12.74 0.32
N ASN A 86 -21.55 11.96 1.21
CA ASN A 86 -21.92 10.57 0.92
C ASN A 86 -23.31 10.47 0.25
N ASP A 87 -23.76 9.24 -0.01
CA ASP A 87 -25.06 8.95 -0.64
C ASP A 87 -26.27 9.38 0.19
N GLN A 88 -26.06 9.62 1.50
CA GLN A 88 -27.08 10.02 2.47
C GLN A 88 -27.03 11.53 2.76
N ASP A 89 -26.33 12.31 1.92
CA ASP A 89 -26.07 13.73 2.12
C ASP A 89 -25.37 14.08 3.44
N GLN A 90 -24.65 13.13 4.04
CA GLN A 90 -23.80 13.40 5.20
C GLN A 90 -22.45 13.92 4.74
N GLU A 91 -22.09 15.08 5.29
CA GLU A 91 -20.83 15.75 4.99
C GLU A 91 -19.74 15.26 5.96
N THR A 92 -18.62 14.80 5.39
CA THR A 92 -17.40 14.47 6.11
C THR A 92 -16.27 15.36 5.63
N VAL A 93 -15.64 16.07 6.55
CA VAL A 93 -14.53 16.99 6.27
C VAL A 93 -13.22 16.33 6.68
N PHE A 94 -12.45 15.93 5.68
CA PHE A 94 -11.10 15.38 5.83
C PHE A 94 -10.10 16.51 5.75
N CYS A 95 -9.34 16.76 6.82
CA CYS A 95 -8.46 17.91 6.90
C CYS A 95 -7.05 17.51 7.33
N ARG A 96 -6.05 18.01 6.61
CA ARG A 96 -4.65 17.88 6.98
C ARG A 96 -4.02 19.25 7.15
N THR A 97 -3.30 19.42 8.25
CA THR A 97 -2.56 20.65 8.57
C THR A 97 -1.08 20.30 8.67
N VAL A 98 -0.23 21.14 8.08
CA VAL A 98 1.22 21.11 8.28
C VAL A 98 1.64 22.27 9.17
N THR A 99 2.49 21.99 10.15
CA THR A 99 3.13 22.97 11.04
C THR A 99 4.61 22.67 11.06
N GLY A 100 5.43 23.51 10.40
CA GLY A 100 6.84 23.19 10.17
C GLY A 100 7.00 21.89 9.36
N ASP A 101 7.69 20.90 9.92
CA ASP A 101 7.87 19.58 9.29
C ASP A 101 6.88 18.52 9.77
N SER A 102 5.98 18.85 10.69
CA SER A 102 4.99 17.91 11.21
C SER A 102 3.65 18.08 10.52
N SER A 103 2.89 16.98 10.37
CA SER A 103 1.52 17.02 9.86
C SER A 103 0.54 16.44 10.88
N ALA A 104 -0.58 17.12 11.06
CA ALA A 104 -1.71 16.69 11.89
C ALA A 104 -2.95 16.42 11.01
N TYR A 105 -3.75 15.44 11.41
CA TYR A 105 -4.92 14.98 10.67
C TYR A 105 -6.19 15.23 11.49
N TYR A 106 -7.25 15.63 10.81
CA TYR A 106 -8.52 15.99 11.42
C TYR A 106 -9.68 15.45 10.58
N ILE A 107 -10.69 14.90 11.24
CA ILE A 107 -11.96 14.50 10.62
C ILE A 107 -13.07 15.26 11.33
N ASN A 108 -13.87 16.02 10.59
CA ASN A 108 -14.94 16.85 11.15
C ASN A 108 -14.46 17.78 12.28
N GLY A 109 -13.21 18.24 12.19
CA GLY A 109 -12.56 19.09 13.19
C GLY A 109 -11.94 18.36 14.39
N ALA A 110 -12.18 17.06 14.57
CA ALA A 110 -11.56 16.26 15.63
C ALA A 110 -10.17 15.76 15.19
N HIS A 111 -9.17 15.90 16.06
CA HIS A 111 -7.82 15.39 15.80
C HIS A 111 -7.79 13.86 15.82
N VAL A 112 -7.21 13.25 14.78
CA VAL A 112 -7.13 11.79 14.63
C VAL A 112 -5.73 11.32 14.25
N SER A 113 -5.43 10.05 14.53
CA SER A 113 -4.19 9.42 14.08
C SER A 113 -4.20 9.18 12.56
N TYR A 114 -3.03 9.07 11.95
CA TYR A 114 -2.93 8.73 10.51
C TYR A 114 -3.55 7.37 10.18
N ALA A 115 -3.48 6.39 11.09
CA ALA A 115 -4.06 5.07 10.90
C ALA A 115 -5.60 5.16 10.82
N THR A 116 -6.22 5.85 11.78
CA THR A 116 -7.66 6.12 11.78
C THR A 116 -8.08 6.93 10.55
N TYR A 117 -7.29 7.95 10.19
CA TYR A 117 -7.55 8.79 9.02
C TYR A 117 -7.53 7.99 7.71
N SER A 118 -6.53 7.11 7.56
CA SER A 118 -6.41 6.23 6.40
C SER A 118 -7.59 5.25 6.31
N GLN A 119 -8.04 4.69 7.44
CA GLN A 119 -9.18 3.77 7.47
C GLN A 119 -10.48 4.47 7.03
N GLU A 120 -10.73 5.70 7.46
CA GLU A 120 -11.92 6.46 7.02
C GLU A 120 -11.86 6.84 5.53
N LEU A 121 -10.66 7.12 5.00
CA LEU A 121 -10.46 7.32 3.55
C LEU A 121 -10.68 6.02 2.76
N GLU A 122 -10.24 4.88 3.27
CA GLU A 122 -10.45 3.58 2.63
C GLU A 122 -11.93 3.20 2.56
N LYS A 123 -12.74 3.56 3.57
CA LYS A 123 -14.21 3.36 3.56
C LYS A 123 -14.91 4.09 2.41
N ILE A 124 -14.38 5.22 1.96
CA ILE A 124 -14.90 5.96 0.80
C ILE A 124 -14.26 5.52 -0.53
N GLY A 125 -13.43 4.46 -0.50
CA GLY A 125 -12.75 3.91 -1.68
C GLY A 125 -11.44 4.60 -2.05
N ILE A 126 -10.94 5.51 -1.21
CA ILE A 126 -9.65 6.20 -1.44
C ILE A 126 -8.54 5.40 -0.77
N VAL A 127 -7.89 4.52 -1.54
CA VAL A 127 -6.73 3.75 -1.07
C VAL A 127 -5.45 4.53 -1.35
N THR A 128 -4.93 5.18 -0.31
CA THR A 128 -3.75 6.05 -0.37
C THR A 128 -2.50 5.31 -0.84
N LYS A 129 -2.31 4.06 -0.41
CA LYS A 129 -1.15 3.22 -0.80
C LYS A 129 -1.12 2.87 -2.29
N ALA A 130 -2.29 2.72 -2.91
CA ALA A 130 -2.40 2.21 -4.27
C ALA A 130 -2.45 3.34 -5.32
N GLN A 131 -2.63 4.60 -4.89
CA GLN A 131 -2.73 5.78 -5.76
C GLN A 131 -3.77 5.63 -6.89
N ASN A 132 -4.88 4.93 -6.60
CA ASN A 132 -5.86 4.54 -7.62
C ASN A 132 -6.67 5.71 -8.20
N CYS A 133 -6.68 6.86 -7.53
CA CYS A 133 -7.54 8.00 -7.90
C CYS A 133 -6.78 9.19 -8.50
N LEU A 134 -5.44 9.14 -8.56
CA LEU A 134 -4.61 10.26 -8.99
C LEU A 134 -3.68 9.86 -10.12
N VAL A 135 -3.75 10.64 -11.21
CA VAL A 135 -2.82 10.51 -12.34
C VAL A 135 -2.05 11.82 -12.46
N PHE A 136 -0.77 11.78 -12.10
CA PHE A 136 0.13 12.92 -12.23
C PHE A 136 0.60 13.11 -13.68
N GLN A 137 1.08 14.31 -13.99
CA GLN A 137 1.69 14.59 -15.28
C GLN A 137 2.87 13.63 -15.53
N GLY A 138 2.93 13.03 -16.73
CA GLY A 138 3.93 12.01 -17.08
C GLY A 138 3.66 10.61 -16.53
N ALA A 139 2.67 10.44 -15.65
CA ALA A 139 2.32 9.12 -15.11
C ALA A 139 1.80 8.17 -16.19
N VAL A 140 1.06 8.67 -17.19
CA VAL A 140 0.54 7.85 -18.29
C VAL A 140 1.67 7.23 -19.11
N GLU A 141 2.67 8.02 -19.49
CA GLU A 141 3.86 7.56 -20.20
C GLU A 141 4.66 6.57 -19.34
N SER A 142 4.85 6.89 -18.05
CA SER A 142 5.51 6.01 -17.11
C SER A 142 4.79 4.65 -17.00
N ILE A 143 3.47 4.63 -16.88
CA ILE A 143 2.67 3.40 -16.83
C ILE A 143 2.82 2.58 -18.11
N ALA A 144 2.85 3.24 -19.27
CA ALA A 144 3.03 2.58 -20.57
C ALA A 144 4.42 1.93 -20.71
N LEU A 145 5.44 2.51 -20.09
CA LEU A 145 6.83 2.04 -20.12
C LEU A 145 7.17 1.00 -19.04
N LYS A 146 6.24 0.68 -18.12
CA LYS A 146 6.50 -0.28 -17.03
C LYS A 146 6.74 -1.68 -17.54
N ASP A 147 7.72 -2.35 -16.94
CA ASP A 147 7.99 -3.75 -17.20
C ASP A 147 6.82 -4.66 -16.76
N PRO A 148 6.65 -5.85 -17.36
CA PRO A 148 5.59 -6.79 -16.97
C PRO A 148 5.52 -7.06 -15.46
N LYS A 149 6.67 -7.19 -14.78
CA LYS A 149 6.72 -7.41 -13.32
C LYS A 149 6.17 -6.22 -12.53
N GLU A 150 6.50 -5.00 -12.94
CA GLU A 150 6.03 -3.78 -12.29
C GLU A 150 4.52 -3.57 -12.51
N ARG A 151 4.03 -3.91 -13.71
CA ARG A 151 2.59 -3.89 -14.01
C ARG A 151 1.83 -4.89 -13.15
N THR A 152 2.33 -6.12 -13.00
CA THR A 152 1.71 -7.11 -12.09
C THR A 152 1.69 -6.59 -10.66
N LYS A 153 2.79 -6.01 -10.18
CA LYS A 153 2.85 -5.41 -8.84
C LYS A 153 1.85 -4.26 -8.67
N MET A 154 1.68 -3.42 -9.69
CA MET A 154 0.68 -2.34 -9.68
C MET A 154 -0.75 -2.90 -9.53
N LEU A 155 -1.09 -3.95 -10.27
CA LEU A 155 -2.38 -4.64 -10.14
C LEU A 155 -2.55 -5.30 -8.77
N GLU A 156 -1.50 -5.93 -8.24
CA GLU A 156 -1.49 -6.54 -6.91
C GLU A 156 -1.74 -5.50 -5.80
N CYS A 157 -1.18 -4.30 -5.94
CA CYS A 157 -1.47 -3.16 -5.05
C CYS A 157 -2.93 -2.71 -5.16
N MET A 158 -3.49 -2.63 -6.38
CA MET A 158 -4.89 -2.24 -6.61
C MET A 158 -5.87 -3.24 -5.99
N CYS A 159 -5.59 -4.53 -6.12
CA CYS A 159 -6.38 -5.60 -5.53
C CYS A 159 -6.15 -5.78 -4.01
N GLN A 160 -5.25 -4.98 -3.42
CA GLN A 160 -4.80 -5.10 -2.02
C GLN A 160 -4.18 -6.47 -1.66
N SER A 161 -3.96 -7.35 -2.64
CA SER A 161 -3.43 -8.70 -2.39
C SER A 161 -1.97 -8.68 -1.91
N HIS A 162 -1.25 -7.58 -2.15
CA HIS A 162 0.11 -7.38 -1.68
C HIS A 162 0.26 -7.50 -0.15
N GLU A 163 -0.80 -7.25 0.63
CA GLU A 163 -0.78 -7.38 2.09
C GLU A 163 -0.63 -8.85 2.53
N PHE A 164 -1.07 -9.80 1.70
CA PHE A 164 -0.96 -11.23 1.95
C PHE A 164 0.33 -11.85 1.43
N ALA A 165 1.15 -11.11 0.67
CA ALA A 165 2.36 -11.63 0.04
C ALA A 165 3.36 -12.20 1.07
N ALA A 166 3.55 -11.52 2.20
CA ALA A 166 4.44 -11.97 3.26
C ALA A 166 3.93 -13.25 3.96
N GLU A 167 2.63 -13.33 4.21
CA GLU A 167 2.01 -14.53 4.78
C GLU A 167 2.07 -15.72 3.81
N TYR A 168 1.85 -15.45 2.52
CA TYR A 168 1.96 -16.43 1.45
C TYR A 168 3.37 -17.01 1.37
N GLU A 169 4.41 -16.16 1.35
CA GLU A 169 5.79 -16.65 1.25
C GLU A 169 6.18 -17.48 2.48
N LYS A 170 5.78 -17.05 3.68
CA LYS A 170 6.00 -17.83 4.92
C LYS A 170 5.32 -19.20 4.87
N LYS A 171 4.08 -19.27 4.40
CA LYS A 171 3.33 -20.54 4.25
C LYS A 171 3.94 -21.43 3.17
N LYS A 172 4.42 -20.83 2.07
CA LYS A 172 5.11 -21.53 0.98
C LYS A 172 6.44 -22.15 1.44
N GLU A 173 7.26 -21.41 2.20
CA GLU A 173 8.48 -21.94 2.81
C GLU A 173 8.19 -23.11 3.76
N ALA A 174 7.19 -22.97 4.63
CA ALA A 174 6.76 -24.04 5.53
C ALA A 174 6.29 -25.30 4.77
N LEU A 175 5.57 -25.12 3.67
CA LEU A 175 5.11 -26.21 2.80
C LEU A 175 6.29 -26.91 2.10
N LEU A 176 7.28 -26.15 1.60
CA LEU A 176 8.48 -26.72 0.99
C LEU A 176 9.28 -27.54 2.00
N LYS A 177 9.48 -27.00 3.20
CA LYS A 177 10.17 -27.72 4.29
C LYS A 177 9.45 -29.01 4.68
N ALA A 178 8.13 -28.95 4.88
CA ALA A 178 7.33 -30.13 5.18
C ALA A 178 7.39 -31.19 4.06
N ARG A 179 7.45 -30.74 2.80
CA ARG A 179 7.59 -31.62 1.63
C ARG A 179 8.97 -32.31 1.60
N GLU A 180 10.04 -31.59 1.90
CA GLU A 180 11.39 -32.13 2.01
C GLU A 180 11.48 -33.16 3.15
N ASP A 181 10.95 -32.83 4.32
CA ASP A 181 10.90 -33.74 5.48
C ASP A 181 10.12 -35.02 5.14
N THR A 182 8.98 -34.88 4.46
CA THR A 182 8.17 -36.03 4.02
C THR A 182 8.93 -36.92 3.05
N GLN A 183 9.62 -36.33 2.07
CA GLN A 183 10.46 -37.08 1.12
C GLN A 183 11.64 -37.78 1.81
N PHE A 184 12.29 -37.09 2.76
CA PHE A 184 13.38 -37.66 3.54
C PHE A 184 12.92 -38.86 4.37
N HIS A 185 11.81 -38.71 5.11
CA HIS A 185 11.24 -39.81 5.90
C HIS A 185 10.76 -40.97 5.02
N PHE A 186 10.19 -40.68 3.85
CA PHE A 186 9.79 -41.71 2.89
C PHE A 186 10.99 -42.50 2.37
N ASN A 187 12.06 -41.82 1.96
CA ASN A 187 13.29 -42.45 1.49
C ASN A 187 13.95 -43.30 2.59
N LYS A 188 14.04 -42.77 3.81
CA LYS A 188 14.58 -43.50 4.97
C LYS A 188 13.76 -44.76 5.28
N LYS A 189 12.43 -44.65 5.28
CA LYS A 189 11.54 -45.81 5.48
C LYS A 189 11.73 -46.86 4.39
N ARG A 190 11.92 -46.44 3.13
CA ARG A 190 12.19 -47.35 2.01
C ARG A 190 13.50 -48.10 2.21
N THR A 191 14.59 -47.42 2.57
CA THR A 191 15.90 -48.04 2.84
C THR A 191 15.82 -49.05 3.99
N VAL A 192 15.22 -48.67 5.13
CA VAL A 192 15.05 -49.57 6.29
C VAL A 192 14.19 -50.79 5.95
N THR A 193 13.21 -50.64 5.06
CA THR A 193 12.37 -51.78 4.62
C THR A 193 13.16 -52.76 3.76
N VAL A 194 14.04 -52.26 2.89
CA VAL A 194 14.95 -53.11 2.08
C VAL A 194 15.95 -53.82 2.99
N GLU A 195 16.61 -53.11 3.90
CA GLU A 195 17.54 -53.70 4.88
C GLU A 195 16.88 -54.77 5.75
N ARG A 196 15.64 -54.54 6.20
CA ARG A 196 14.87 -55.55 6.97
C ARG A 196 14.60 -56.81 6.17
N LYS A 197 14.29 -56.70 4.87
CA LYS A 197 14.09 -57.87 4.00
C LYS A 197 15.38 -58.65 3.82
N GLN A 198 16.49 -57.94 3.59
CA GLN A 198 17.83 -58.52 3.48
C GLN A 198 18.20 -59.30 4.75
N MET A 199 18.13 -58.65 5.92
CA MET A 199 18.41 -59.29 7.21
C MET A 199 17.51 -60.49 7.50
N HIS A 200 16.27 -60.49 7.01
CA HIS A 200 15.36 -61.61 7.18
C HIS A 200 15.78 -62.82 6.32
N GLN A 201 16.19 -62.57 5.07
CA GLN A 201 16.76 -63.57 4.18
C GLN A 201 18.03 -64.17 4.78
N ASP A 202 18.98 -63.32 5.19
CA ASP A 202 20.24 -63.76 5.81
C ASP A 202 19.98 -64.62 7.07
N LYS A 203 18.99 -64.25 7.90
CA LYS A 203 18.60 -65.06 9.07
C LYS A 203 17.98 -66.40 8.70
N MET A 204 17.23 -66.49 7.59
CA MET A 204 16.69 -67.78 7.14
C MET A 204 17.80 -68.69 6.62
N GLU A 205 18.74 -68.15 5.85
CA GLU A 205 19.90 -68.91 5.34
C GLU A 205 20.80 -69.43 6.46
N VAL A 206 21.10 -68.61 7.46
CA VAL A 206 21.87 -69.05 8.64
C VAL A 206 21.16 -70.16 9.41
N LYS A 207 19.82 -70.09 9.53
CA LYS A 207 19.03 -71.15 10.17
C LYS A 207 19.03 -72.44 9.36
N SER A 208 18.92 -72.38 8.04
CA SER A 208 19.00 -73.58 7.20
C SER A 208 20.38 -74.24 7.29
N LEU A 209 21.45 -73.45 7.27
CA LEU A 209 22.82 -73.95 7.38
C LEU A 209 23.10 -74.61 8.75
N ASN A 210 22.62 -74.01 9.84
CA ASN A 210 22.75 -74.61 11.16
C ASN A 210 21.93 -75.90 11.33
N ASN A 211 20.77 -76.01 10.69
CA ASN A 211 19.99 -77.26 10.74
C ASN A 211 20.66 -78.40 9.96
N SER A 212 21.28 -78.10 8.81
CA SER A 212 22.04 -79.11 8.05
C SER A 212 23.32 -79.58 8.76
N ASN A 213 23.93 -78.74 9.61
CA ASN A 213 25.11 -79.13 10.40
C ASN A 213 24.77 -79.89 11.70
N LEU A 214 23.49 -80.02 12.07
CA LEU A 214 23.03 -80.80 13.24
C LEU A 214 22.55 -82.21 12.85
N GLU A 215 22.44 -82.50 11.55
CA GLU A 215 22.03 -83.81 11.01
C GLU A 215 23.21 -84.68 10.51
N GLU A 216 24.46 -84.19 10.63
CA GLU A 216 25.71 -84.98 10.53
C GLU A 216 26.27 -85.31 11.93
#